data_AF-A0A498LZA8-F1
#
_entry.id   AF-A0A498LZA8-F1
#
_cell.length_a   1.000
_cell.length_b   1.000
_cell.length_c   1.000
_cell.angle_alpha   90.00
_cell.angle_beta   90.00
_cell.angle_gamma   90.00
#
_symmetry.space_group_name_H-M   'P 1'
#
loop_
_entity.id
_entity.type
_entity.pdbx_description
1 polymer ?
#
loop_
_entity_poly.entity_id
_entity_poly.type
_entity_poly.pdbx_seq_one_letter_code
_entity_poly.pdbx_strand_id
1 'polypeptide(L)'
;MINAMINYMLGVKREDKIWFEITDDQSDRTSAHSQTSIITVYGFYLQESPIHLTIIDTPGYGDTHGVDLDKQITVSLYSLSKSAEGIHEIDAVCLVIKATKKRLSDRQQYIFDAVQSLFGRDIAENTVLLFAHSTEYPPKNALTAVKEAEIKCAVNDKNQPVYFLFDNCQSDAADEEYEMIQEQSWNLSFRGMTQFFKFLDTIRPKSLKMTRDVLQEEQLEAQISNLKSRVELMQLKQNELKQTQEALEQNKEHVKKNENFEYEVKVFYKEKVDIDPAVASMAICCTVCEENCHYPGCCMDPVGVNSIETAALGRPFQLGMLYDCRRDALVPGIRLWSKEQLQQNISTKPQINTVFTVTASDSTEDKSRLLDIDGCLKLSFLGGLVHVSGAANFLKDTKKSFNQQRLTLHYHSTTKFDELIMNHFPSGEMAHYDSDVATHVVTAVLYGADACFVFDREVSSDEDKRVIAGEVKAVFGKLKGISAGANINLNDNQKTAAQKFSCTFYGDFQLPCNPTSFEDAVKVLKIFPNCWEKTKNTQFL
;
A
#
# COMPACT_ATOMS: atom_id res chain seq x y z
N MET A 1 27.33 -11.33 14.26
CA MET A 1 26.02 -11.78 14.81
C MET A 1 25.25 -12.66 13.84
N ILE A 2 24.95 -12.18 12.62
CA ILE A 2 24.27 -12.99 11.58
C ILE A 2 25.05 -14.29 11.31
N ASN A 3 26.37 -14.19 11.12
CA ASN A 3 27.25 -15.36 10.98
C ASN A 3 27.11 -16.33 12.16
N ALA A 4 27.08 -15.84 13.41
CA ALA A 4 26.90 -16.68 14.59
C ALA A 4 25.55 -17.41 14.63
N MET A 5 24.46 -16.76 14.16
CA MET A 5 23.13 -17.40 14.06
C MET A 5 23.15 -18.53 13.01
N ILE A 6 23.77 -18.28 11.86
CA ILE A 6 23.81 -19.25 10.76
C ILE A 6 24.70 -20.44 11.11
N ASN A 7 25.89 -20.20 11.69
CA ASN A 7 26.77 -21.27 12.16
C ASN A 7 26.09 -22.14 13.24
N TYR A 8 25.30 -21.53 14.14
CA TYR A 8 24.48 -22.29 15.09
C TYR A 8 23.43 -23.17 14.39
N MET A 9 22.71 -22.65 13.39
CA MET A 9 21.73 -23.42 12.62
C MET A 9 22.36 -24.56 11.80
N LEU A 10 23.58 -24.37 11.31
CA LEU A 10 24.35 -25.38 10.59
C LEU A 10 24.97 -26.44 11.50
N GLY A 11 24.84 -26.29 12.83
CA GLY A 11 25.41 -27.22 13.80
C GLY A 11 26.94 -27.19 13.86
N VAL A 12 27.56 -26.09 13.42
CA VAL A 12 29.02 -25.91 13.47
C VAL A 12 29.48 -25.97 14.92
N LYS A 13 30.49 -26.81 15.15
CA LYS A 13 31.10 -27.02 16.45
C LYS A 13 32.45 -26.32 16.50
N ARG A 14 32.89 -26.01 17.72
CA ARG A 14 34.19 -25.37 17.93
C ARG A 14 35.33 -26.23 17.38
N GLU A 15 35.21 -27.55 17.51
CA GLU A 15 36.22 -28.52 17.08
C GLU A 15 36.38 -28.56 15.55
N ASP A 16 35.39 -28.07 14.79
CA ASP A 16 35.42 -28.08 13.33
C ASP A 16 36.48 -27.10 12.79
N LYS A 17 36.85 -26.06 13.56
CA LYS A 17 37.82 -25.01 13.21
C LYS A 17 37.54 -24.34 11.84
N ILE A 18 36.30 -24.44 11.36
CA ILE A 18 35.82 -23.89 10.10
C ILE A 18 34.51 -23.17 10.43
N TRP A 19 34.34 -21.96 9.90
CA TRP A 19 33.14 -21.14 10.09
C TRP A 19 32.63 -20.63 8.75
N PHE A 20 31.30 -20.52 8.64
CA PHE A 20 30.65 -19.91 7.49
C PHE A 20 30.47 -18.41 7.72
N GLU A 21 30.82 -17.64 6.71
CA GLU A 21 30.68 -16.20 6.68
C GLU A 21 29.84 -15.83 5.46
N ILE A 22 28.73 -15.13 5.70
CA ILE A 22 27.74 -14.80 4.67
C ILE A 22 27.59 -13.27 4.51
N THR A 23 28.05 -12.52 5.50
CA THR A 23 28.18 -11.06 5.40
C THR A 23 29.38 -10.71 4.53
N ASP A 24 29.17 -9.92 3.49
CA ASP A 24 30.23 -9.43 2.59
C ASP A 24 31.11 -8.45 3.36
N ASP A 25 32.26 -8.93 3.85
CA ASP A 25 33.24 -8.11 4.55
C ASP A 25 33.95 -7.25 3.48
N GLN A 26 33.39 -6.08 3.17
CA GLN A 26 34.12 -5.02 2.47
C GLN A 26 35.21 -4.48 3.41
N SER A 27 36.29 -5.25 3.53
CA SER A 27 37.41 -5.11 4.45
C SER A 27 38.21 -3.80 4.33
N ASP A 28 37.81 -2.88 3.45
CA ASP A 28 38.48 -1.59 3.22
C ASP A 28 37.84 -0.41 3.97
N ARG A 29 36.72 -0.60 4.68
CA ARG A 29 36.06 0.49 5.44
C ARG A 29 36.23 0.30 6.95
N THR A 30 36.80 1.31 7.61
CA THR A 30 37.05 1.35 9.05
C THR A 30 35.76 1.16 9.86
N SER A 31 35.87 0.51 11.03
CA SER A 31 34.80 0.19 11.99
C SER A 31 34.04 1.39 12.59
N ALA A 32 34.18 2.58 12.01
CA ALA A 32 33.57 3.83 12.41
C ALA A 32 32.34 4.22 11.55
N HIS A 33 32.10 3.54 10.43
CA HIS A 33 30.96 3.79 9.54
C HIS A 33 30.03 2.57 9.46
N SER A 34 28.72 2.79 9.30
CA SER A 34 27.74 1.70 9.17
C SER A 34 28.11 0.83 7.97
N GLN A 35 28.23 -0.49 8.20
CA GLN A 35 28.72 -1.45 7.19
C GLN A 35 27.66 -1.80 6.14
N THR A 36 26.37 -1.53 6.39
CA THR A 36 25.26 -1.84 5.48
C THR A 36 24.59 -0.56 5.00
N SER A 37 24.52 -0.31 3.68
CA SER A 37 23.89 0.88 3.09
C SER A 37 22.42 0.67 2.70
N ILE A 38 21.94 -0.57 2.64
CA ILE A 38 20.60 -0.96 2.16
C ILE A 38 20.04 -2.09 3.04
N ILE A 39 18.72 -2.16 3.25
CA ILE A 39 18.09 -3.29 3.93
C ILE A 39 18.39 -4.57 3.17
N THR A 40 18.96 -5.56 3.86
CA THR A 40 19.32 -6.86 3.27
C THR A 40 18.53 -7.96 3.94
N VAL A 41 17.87 -8.81 3.15
CA VAL A 41 17.08 -9.94 3.65
C VAL A 41 17.83 -11.24 3.39
N TYR A 42 18.22 -11.93 4.46
CA TYR A 42 18.86 -13.23 4.41
C TYR A 42 17.83 -14.33 4.69
N GLY A 43 17.51 -15.13 3.68
CA GLY A 43 16.64 -16.30 3.82
C GLY A 43 17.46 -17.58 3.93
N PHE A 44 17.29 -18.32 5.03
CA PHE A 44 18.02 -19.55 5.31
C PHE A 44 17.06 -20.73 5.46
N TYR A 45 17.03 -21.57 4.42
CA TYR A 45 16.08 -22.67 4.26
C TYR A 45 16.85 -24.00 4.07
N LEU A 46 17.21 -24.64 5.18
CA LEU A 46 17.86 -25.96 5.14
C LEU A 46 16.82 -27.07 4.94
N GLN A 47 17.02 -27.92 3.93
CA GLN A 47 16.11 -29.03 3.62
C GLN A 47 16.02 -30.08 4.75
N GLU A 48 17.05 -30.16 5.60
CA GLU A 48 17.17 -31.10 6.71
C GLU A 48 16.79 -30.49 8.08
N SER A 49 16.49 -29.18 8.14
CA SER A 49 16.11 -28.49 9.38
C SER A 49 14.62 -28.15 9.37
N PRO A 50 13.90 -28.35 10.50
CA PRO A 50 12.52 -27.90 10.63
C PRO A 50 12.39 -26.37 10.80
N ILE A 51 13.51 -25.64 10.93
CA ILE A 51 13.53 -24.20 11.17
C ILE A 51 13.92 -23.46 9.88
N HIS A 52 13.00 -22.64 9.39
CA HIS A 52 13.26 -21.66 8.33
C HIS A 52 13.51 -20.30 8.97
N LEU A 53 14.68 -19.71 8.73
CA LEU A 53 15.05 -18.42 9.31
C LEU A 53 15.09 -17.35 8.22
N THR A 54 14.39 -16.24 8.44
CA THR A 54 14.53 -15.03 7.63
C THR A 54 15.04 -13.91 8.52
N ILE A 55 16.17 -13.32 8.16
CA ILE A 55 16.78 -12.20 8.89
C ILE A 55 16.66 -10.96 8.01
N ILE A 56 16.04 -9.91 8.56
CA ILE A 56 16.03 -8.58 7.94
C ILE A 56 17.12 -7.77 8.63
N ASP A 57 18.23 -7.57 7.93
CA ASP A 57 19.32 -6.70 8.39
C ASP A 57 19.07 -5.28 7.91
N THR A 58 18.97 -4.34 8.85
CA THR A 58 18.74 -2.92 8.56
C THR A 58 20.04 -2.15 8.69
N PRO A 59 20.30 -1.14 7.82
CA PRO A 59 21.34 -0.14 8.06
C PRO A 59 21.23 0.45 9.47
N GLY A 60 22.34 0.95 10.01
CA GLY A 60 22.33 1.56 11.34
C GLY A 60 21.45 2.82 11.37
N TYR A 61 20.22 2.69 11.85
CA TYR A 61 19.26 3.80 12.03
C TYR A 61 19.95 5.03 12.68
N GLY A 62 19.73 6.22 12.12
CA GLY A 62 20.37 7.46 12.57
C GLY A 62 21.88 7.57 12.32
N ASP A 63 22.43 7.00 11.24
CA ASP A 63 23.82 7.28 10.82
C ASP A 63 23.99 8.78 10.46
N THR A 64 25.21 9.22 10.18
CA THR A 64 25.58 10.62 9.84
C THR A 64 24.80 11.29 8.68
N HIS A 65 23.85 10.58 8.07
CA HIS A 65 23.09 10.95 6.88
C HIS A 65 21.66 11.50 7.19
N GLY A 66 21.24 11.57 8.46
CA GLY A 66 20.06 12.35 8.90
C GLY A 66 18.67 11.68 8.76
N VAL A 67 17.63 12.44 9.14
CA VAL A 67 16.21 12.01 9.28
C VAL A 67 15.60 11.44 7.99
N ASP A 68 16.12 11.84 6.83
CA ASP A 68 15.59 11.39 5.54
C ASP A 68 16.03 9.95 5.19
N LEU A 69 17.16 9.47 5.69
CA LEU A 69 17.57 8.06 5.56
C LEU A 69 16.66 7.15 6.39
N ASP A 70 16.24 7.62 7.58
CA ASP A 70 15.32 6.88 8.44
C ASP A 70 13.94 6.70 7.79
N LYS A 71 13.46 7.70 7.05
CA LYS A 71 12.26 7.57 6.19
C LYS A 71 12.45 6.53 5.09
N GLN A 72 13.64 6.44 4.48
CA GLN A 72 13.92 5.43 3.45
C GLN A 72 13.94 4.01 4.02
N ILE A 73 14.45 3.81 5.23
CA ILE A 73 14.40 2.52 5.94
C ILE A 73 12.94 2.15 6.22
N THR A 74 12.14 3.09 6.72
CA THR A 74 10.70 2.93 6.92
C THR A 74 9.96 2.52 5.63
N VAL A 75 10.21 3.21 4.52
CA VAL A 75 9.62 2.90 3.19
C VAL A 75 10.09 1.54 2.66
N SER A 76 11.33 1.17 2.93
CA SER A 76 11.88 -0.13 2.50
C SER A 76 11.26 -1.29 3.29
N LEU A 77 11.09 -1.14 4.62
CA LEU A 77 10.36 -2.08 5.46
C LEU A 77 8.89 -2.18 5.05
N TYR A 78 8.26 -1.06 4.67
CA TYR A 78 6.90 -1.07 4.10
C TYR A 78 6.81 -1.92 2.84
N SER A 79 7.75 -1.72 1.91
CA SER A 79 7.77 -2.39 0.61
C SER A 79 7.91 -3.90 0.76
N LEU A 80 8.74 -4.35 1.72
CA LEU A 80 8.86 -5.76 2.09
C LEU A 80 7.57 -6.34 2.67
N SER A 81 6.76 -5.53 3.36
CA SER A 81 5.49 -5.96 3.92
C SER A 81 4.36 -6.06 2.90
N LYS A 82 4.48 -5.44 1.71
CA LYS A 82 3.37 -5.25 0.76
C LYS A 82 3.28 -6.31 -0.34
N SER A 83 4.37 -6.99 -0.67
CA SER A 83 4.40 -8.01 -1.73
C SER A 83 3.61 -9.26 -1.34
N ALA A 84 3.06 -10.00 -2.33
CA ALA A 84 2.30 -11.23 -2.10
C ALA A 84 3.14 -12.38 -1.53
N GLU A 85 4.45 -12.33 -1.74
CA GLU A 85 5.49 -13.19 -1.13
C GLU A 85 6.21 -12.49 0.04
N GLY A 86 5.67 -11.34 0.47
CA GLY A 86 6.29 -10.47 1.46
C GLY A 86 6.16 -10.97 2.89
N ILE A 87 6.94 -10.35 3.78
CA ILE A 87 6.92 -10.70 5.20
C ILE A 87 5.65 -10.12 5.81
N HIS A 88 4.82 -10.97 6.43
CA HIS A 88 3.52 -10.56 6.99
C HIS A 88 3.46 -10.65 8.51
N GLU A 89 4.40 -11.40 9.09
CA GLU A 89 4.52 -11.61 10.53
C GLU A 89 6.00 -11.51 10.92
N ILE A 90 6.26 -11.03 12.14
CA ILE A 90 7.60 -10.96 12.73
C ILE A 90 7.59 -11.69 14.07
N ASP A 91 8.51 -12.63 14.24
CA ASP A 91 8.69 -13.37 15.49
C ASP A 91 9.42 -12.54 16.55
N ALA A 92 10.48 -11.83 16.16
CA ALA A 92 11.25 -11.00 17.09
C ALA A 92 11.87 -9.78 16.41
N VAL A 93 11.90 -8.66 17.14
CA VAL A 93 12.70 -7.48 16.79
C VAL A 93 13.93 -7.44 17.71
N CYS A 94 15.11 -7.50 17.12
CA CYS A 94 16.35 -7.67 17.86
C CYS A 94 17.13 -6.35 17.98
N LEU A 95 17.17 -5.77 19.19
CA LEU A 95 17.95 -4.56 19.45
C LEU A 95 19.35 -4.91 19.91
N VAL A 96 20.35 -4.58 19.10
CA VAL A 96 21.76 -4.88 19.39
C VAL A 96 22.39 -3.75 20.21
N ILE A 97 22.90 -4.08 21.39
CA ILE A 97 23.49 -3.13 22.35
C ILE A 97 24.86 -3.64 22.81
N LYS A 98 25.87 -2.78 22.93
CA LYS A 98 27.14 -3.14 23.56
C LYS A 98 26.96 -3.32 25.08
N ALA A 99 27.39 -4.45 25.64
CA ALA A 99 27.17 -4.80 27.05
C ALA A 99 27.83 -3.86 28.06
N THR A 100 28.90 -3.16 27.66
CA THR A 100 29.64 -2.19 28.50
C THR A 100 29.01 -0.80 28.55
N LYS A 101 27.92 -0.57 27.79
CA LYS A 101 27.32 0.75 27.63
C LYS A 101 26.53 1.15 28.89
N LYS A 102 26.91 2.27 29.52
CA LYS A 102 26.32 2.77 30.78
C LYS A 102 25.10 3.67 30.60
N ARG A 103 24.93 4.26 29.42
CA ARG A 103 23.78 5.07 29.03
C ARG A 103 23.47 4.83 27.57
N LEU A 104 22.20 4.72 27.25
CA LEU A 104 21.78 4.73 25.85
C LEU A 104 21.92 6.15 25.31
N SER A 105 22.39 6.27 24.09
CA SER A 105 22.45 7.57 23.41
C SER A 105 21.05 7.98 22.97
N ASP A 106 20.76 9.27 22.88
CA ASP A 106 19.50 9.79 22.30
C ASP A 106 19.18 9.13 20.96
N ARG A 107 20.23 8.84 20.17
CA ARG A 107 20.15 8.03 18.95
C ARG A 107 19.46 6.69 19.17
N GLN A 108 19.88 5.88 20.13
CA GLN A 108 19.32 4.54 20.39
C GLN A 108 17.89 4.59 20.88
N GLN A 109 17.53 5.65 21.62
CA GLN A 109 16.17 5.89 22.06
C GLN A 109 15.28 6.26 20.87
N TYR A 110 15.77 7.11 19.96
CA TYR A 110 15.08 7.41 18.71
C TYR A 110 14.84 6.16 17.84
N ILE A 111 15.84 5.27 17.67
CA ILE A 111 15.64 4.01 16.92
C ILE A 111 14.47 3.22 17.50
N PHE A 112 14.40 3.17 18.83
CA PHE A 112 13.36 2.44 19.52
C PHE A 112 11.98 3.04 19.29
N ASP A 113 11.85 4.35 19.42
CA ASP A 113 10.59 5.06 19.18
C ASP A 113 10.15 4.92 17.70
N ALA A 114 11.10 4.97 16.76
CA ALA A 114 10.84 4.77 15.34
C ALA A 114 10.33 3.35 15.04
N VAL A 115 10.98 2.32 15.61
CA VAL A 115 10.56 0.91 15.47
C VAL A 115 9.18 0.69 16.10
N GLN A 116 8.88 1.28 17.26
CA GLN A 116 7.54 1.20 17.87
C GLN A 116 6.47 1.91 17.05
N SER A 117 6.81 3.06 16.48
CA SER A 117 5.93 3.79 15.57
C SER A 117 5.60 2.92 14.36
N LEU A 118 6.63 2.27 13.80
CA LEU A 118 6.50 1.44 12.61
C LEU A 118 5.69 0.16 12.85
N PHE A 119 5.94 -0.56 13.95
CA PHE A 119 5.34 -1.88 14.17
C PHE A 119 4.11 -1.87 15.08
N GLY A 120 3.73 -0.70 15.60
CA GLY A 120 2.68 -0.59 16.61
C GLY A 120 3.20 -0.92 18.01
N ARG A 121 2.42 -0.54 19.04
CA ARG A 121 2.85 -0.65 20.44
C ARG A 121 2.95 -2.08 20.96
N ASP A 122 2.28 -3.03 20.30
CA ASP A 122 2.27 -4.45 20.67
C ASP A 122 3.53 -5.20 20.21
N ILE A 123 4.35 -4.60 19.34
CA ILE A 123 5.67 -5.15 18.98
C ILE A 123 6.61 -5.24 20.17
N ALA A 124 6.39 -4.42 21.20
CA ALA A 124 7.23 -4.39 22.40
C ALA A 124 7.31 -5.77 23.06
N GLU A 125 6.27 -6.61 22.97
CA GLU A 125 6.24 -7.98 23.49
C GLU A 125 7.18 -8.94 22.75
N ASN A 126 7.55 -8.60 21.51
CA ASN A 126 8.44 -9.37 20.64
C ASN A 126 9.80 -8.68 20.44
N THR A 127 10.01 -7.50 21.05
CA THR A 127 11.29 -6.79 21.03
C THR A 127 12.23 -7.37 22.08
N VAL A 128 13.37 -7.93 21.67
CA VAL A 128 14.37 -8.53 22.55
C VAL A 128 15.71 -7.82 22.45
N LEU A 129 16.50 -7.89 23.52
CA LEU A 129 17.81 -7.24 23.61
C LEU A 129 18.92 -8.24 23.30
N LEU A 130 19.78 -7.93 22.35
CA LEU A 130 20.98 -8.71 22.06
C LEU A 130 22.21 -7.92 22.53
N PHE A 131 22.89 -8.42 23.55
CA PHE A 131 24.08 -7.76 24.08
C PHE A 131 25.35 -8.34 23.47
N ALA A 132 26.12 -7.49 22.79
CA ALA A 132 27.42 -7.83 22.22
C ALA A 132 28.58 -7.46 23.15
N HIS A 133 29.70 -8.19 23.06
CA HIS A 133 30.95 -7.93 23.79
C HIS A 133 30.77 -7.91 25.32
N SER A 134 30.04 -8.88 25.88
CA SER A 134 29.84 -8.95 27.33
C SER A 134 30.96 -9.71 28.03
N THR A 135 31.75 -9.01 28.84
CA THR A 135 32.67 -9.62 29.81
C THR A 135 32.04 -9.77 31.20
N GLU A 136 30.84 -9.22 31.43
CA GLU A 136 30.10 -9.25 32.71
C GLU A 136 28.81 -10.09 32.61
N TYR A 137 28.58 -10.99 33.58
CA TYR A 137 27.36 -11.79 33.70
C TYR A 137 26.67 -11.59 35.06
N PRO A 138 25.46 -10.99 35.14
CA PRO A 138 24.68 -10.37 34.07
C PRO A 138 25.22 -8.99 33.63
N PRO A 139 24.86 -8.46 32.44
CA PRO A 139 25.31 -7.16 31.93
C PRO A 139 24.59 -6.00 32.66
N LYS A 140 24.97 -5.75 33.91
CA LYS A 140 24.27 -4.81 34.81
C LYS A 140 24.21 -3.38 34.27
N ASN A 141 25.31 -2.90 33.69
CA ASN A 141 25.40 -1.53 33.17
C ASN A 141 24.40 -1.27 32.04
N ALA A 142 24.37 -2.16 31.04
CA ALA A 142 23.47 -2.01 29.91
C ALA A 142 22.00 -2.24 30.29
N LEU A 143 21.71 -3.17 31.23
CA LEU A 143 20.36 -3.37 31.75
C LEU A 143 19.85 -2.15 32.54
N THR A 144 20.70 -1.48 33.31
CA THR A 144 20.34 -0.22 33.97
C THR A 144 20.07 0.87 32.95
N ALA A 145 20.91 1.00 31.92
CA ALA A 145 20.73 1.98 30.86
C ALA A 145 19.40 1.80 30.10
N VAL A 146 19.01 0.55 29.80
CA VAL A 146 17.73 0.21 29.16
C VAL A 146 16.55 0.58 30.06
N LYS A 147 16.66 0.34 31.37
CA LYS A 147 15.62 0.70 32.35
C LYS A 147 15.47 2.21 32.52
N GLU A 148 16.59 2.94 32.61
CA GLU A 148 16.59 4.40 32.73
C GLU A 148 16.01 5.09 31.49
N ALA A 149 16.23 4.52 30.31
CA ALA A 149 15.65 5.01 29.06
C ALA A 149 14.20 4.56 28.81
N GLU A 150 13.61 3.81 29.76
CA GLU A 150 12.23 3.31 29.69
C GLU A 150 11.90 2.51 28.40
N ILE A 151 12.88 1.78 27.87
CA ILE A 151 12.70 0.96 26.66
C ILE A 151 11.70 -0.17 26.96
N LYS A 152 10.57 -0.16 26.25
CA LYS A 152 9.57 -1.24 26.28
C LYS A 152 10.03 -2.42 25.41
N CYS A 153 10.40 -3.49 26.05
CA CYS A 153 10.81 -4.74 25.43
C CYS A 153 10.11 -5.92 26.10
N ALA A 154 10.28 -7.11 25.52
CA ALA A 154 9.75 -8.33 26.07
C ALA A 154 10.26 -8.49 27.51
N VAL A 155 9.36 -8.86 28.43
CA VAL A 155 9.70 -9.10 29.83
C VAL A 155 9.41 -10.54 30.20
N ASN A 156 10.23 -11.10 31.09
CA ASN A 156 10.02 -12.44 31.64
C ASN A 156 9.04 -12.43 32.83
N ASP A 157 8.77 -13.60 33.42
CA ASP A 157 7.88 -13.77 34.58
C ASP A 157 8.26 -12.95 35.82
N LYS A 158 9.50 -12.44 35.87
CA LYS A 158 10.02 -11.58 36.95
C LYS A 158 9.94 -10.09 36.58
N ASN A 159 9.24 -9.74 35.51
CA ASN A 159 9.12 -8.40 34.96
C ASN A 159 10.49 -7.78 34.61
N GLN A 160 11.44 -8.60 34.15
CA GLN A 160 12.77 -8.15 33.72
C GLN A 160 12.89 -8.26 32.19
N PRO A 161 13.61 -7.34 31.53
CA PRO A 161 13.87 -7.42 30.10
C PRO A 161 14.41 -8.78 29.67
N VAL A 162 13.87 -9.33 28.58
CA VAL A 162 14.39 -10.52 27.91
C VAL A 162 15.60 -10.11 27.09
N TYR A 163 16.72 -10.78 27.35
CA TYR A 163 17.98 -10.51 26.66
C TYR A 163 18.77 -11.79 26.41
N PHE A 164 19.63 -11.72 25.39
CA PHE A 164 20.56 -12.78 25.03
C PHE A 164 21.96 -12.19 24.86
N LEU A 165 22.97 -12.95 25.27
CA LEU A 165 24.37 -12.52 25.25
C LEU A 165 25.08 -13.17 24.06
N PHE A 166 25.90 -12.38 23.38
CA PHE A 166 26.70 -12.85 22.25
C PHE A 166 28.07 -12.19 22.25
N ASP A 167 29.03 -12.93 21.78
CA ASP A 167 30.38 -12.47 21.51
C ASP A 167 30.86 -13.02 20.15
N ASN A 168 31.28 -12.12 19.27
CA ASN A 168 31.57 -12.43 17.87
C ASN A 168 33.08 -12.45 17.61
N CYS A 169 33.86 -13.01 18.53
CA CYS A 169 35.32 -13.20 18.39
C CYS A 169 35.71 -14.34 17.43
N GLN A 170 34.82 -14.74 16.52
CA GLN A 170 35.05 -15.87 15.61
C GLN A 170 35.98 -15.52 14.44
N SER A 171 36.19 -14.22 14.17
CA SER A 171 37.09 -13.71 13.12
C SER A 171 38.51 -13.43 13.61
N ASP A 172 38.77 -13.49 14.92
CA ASP A 172 40.09 -13.23 15.47
C ASP A 172 41.01 -14.44 15.20
N ALA A 173 42.24 -14.19 14.73
CA ALA A 173 43.19 -15.26 14.42
C ALA A 173 43.35 -16.19 15.63
N ALA A 174 43.33 -17.50 15.39
CA ALA A 174 43.55 -18.52 16.41
C ALA A 174 45.00 -18.41 16.93
N ASP A 175 45.18 -17.65 18.00
CA ASP A 175 46.43 -17.49 18.72
C ASP A 175 46.36 -18.39 19.98
N GLU A 176 47.36 -19.25 20.16
CA GLU A 176 47.43 -20.21 21.28
C GLU A 176 47.40 -19.49 22.64
N GLU A 177 47.81 -18.23 22.71
CA GLU A 177 47.81 -17.43 23.94
C GLU A 177 46.39 -17.00 24.39
N TYR A 178 45.41 -17.02 23.47
CA TYR A 178 44.05 -16.52 23.70
C TYR A 178 42.96 -17.61 23.65
N GLU A 179 43.34 -18.89 23.57
CA GLU A 179 42.42 -20.03 23.42
C GLU A 179 41.34 -20.09 24.51
N MET A 180 41.70 -19.77 25.76
CA MET A 180 40.78 -19.79 26.90
C MET A 180 39.71 -18.67 26.81
N ILE A 181 40.06 -17.51 26.22
CA ILE A 181 39.13 -16.41 26.01
C ILE A 181 38.18 -16.75 24.85
N GLN A 182 38.72 -17.29 23.76
CA GLN A 182 37.91 -17.75 22.62
C GLN A 182 36.92 -18.86 23.01
N GLU A 183 37.32 -19.78 23.89
CA GLU A 183 36.42 -20.79 24.46
C GLU A 183 35.25 -20.18 25.23
N GLN A 184 35.54 -19.21 26.09
CA GLN A 184 34.52 -18.55 26.89
C GLN A 184 33.54 -17.76 26.01
N SER A 185 34.05 -17.03 25.01
CA SER A 185 33.24 -16.32 24.03
C SER A 185 32.37 -17.28 23.21
N TRP A 186 32.91 -18.43 22.77
CA TRP A 186 32.14 -19.45 22.06
C TRP A 186 31.01 -20.01 22.91
N ASN A 187 31.32 -20.48 24.13
CA ASN A 187 30.33 -21.08 25.02
C ASN A 187 29.23 -20.09 25.39
N LEU A 188 29.59 -18.82 25.59
CA LEU A 188 28.63 -17.75 25.84
C LEU A 188 27.69 -17.54 24.64
N SER A 189 28.24 -17.38 23.44
CA SER A 189 27.47 -17.19 22.20
C SER A 189 26.57 -18.38 21.88
N PHE A 190 27.10 -19.60 22.01
CA PHE A 190 26.34 -20.82 21.75
C PHE A 190 25.17 -20.97 22.73
N ARG A 191 25.40 -20.69 24.02
CA ARG A 191 24.35 -20.67 25.04
C ARG A 191 23.32 -19.58 24.76
N GLY A 192 23.76 -18.38 24.38
CA GLY A 192 22.91 -17.27 23.99
C GLY A 192 22.01 -17.62 22.81
N MET A 193 22.57 -18.23 21.75
CA MET A 193 21.81 -18.69 20.58
C MET A 193 20.82 -19.78 20.95
N THR A 194 21.24 -20.76 21.76
CA THR A 194 20.35 -21.82 22.24
C THR A 194 19.13 -21.25 22.97
N GLN A 195 19.32 -20.23 23.80
CA GLN A 195 18.23 -19.57 24.52
C GLN A 195 17.37 -18.72 23.57
N PHE A 196 17.98 -18.04 22.61
CA PHE A 196 17.29 -17.19 21.63
C PHE A 196 16.39 -18.03 20.71
N PHE A 197 16.88 -19.12 20.13
CA PHE A 197 16.06 -19.99 19.28
C PHE A 197 14.93 -20.67 20.07
N LYS A 198 15.16 -21.06 21.33
CA LYS A 198 14.07 -21.53 22.22
C LYS A 198 13.02 -20.45 22.47
N PHE A 199 13.41 -19.19 22.55
CA PHE A 199 12.47 -18.08 22.68
C PHE A 199 11.63 -17.95 21.39
N LEU A 200 12.27 -18.00 20.21
CA LEU A 200 11.58 -17.96 18.92
C LEU A 200 10.57 -19.11 18.76
N ASP A 201 10.88 -20.31 19.26
CA ASP A 201 9.94 -21.45 19.23
C ASP A 201 8.69 -21.24 20.10
N THR A 202 8.75 -20.34 21.07
CA THR A 202 7.66 -20.12 22.06
C THR A 202 6.86 -18.86 21.84
N ILE A 203 7.47 -17.85 21.22
CA ILE A 203 6.86 -16.55 21.03
C ILE A 203 5.80 -16.64 19.93
N ARG A 204 4.71 -15.87 20.07
CA ARG A 204 3.71 -15.77 19.01
C ARG A 204 4.14 -14.67 18.03
N PRO A 205 4.15 -14.93 16.72
CA PRO A 205 4.44 -13.92 15.73
C PRO A 205 3.46 -12.75 15.83
N LYS A 206 3.95 -11.54 15.53
CA LYS A 206 3.12 -10.32 15.45
C LYS A 206 2.85 -9.98 14.00
N SER A 207 1.60 -9.67 13.71
CA SER A 207 1.16 -9.30 12.36
C SER A 207 1.61 -7.89 12.00
N LEU A 208 2.15 -7.72 10.80
CA LEU A 208 2.53 -6.41 10.25
C LEU A 208 1.35 -5.57 9.73
N LYS A 209 0.11 -5.94 10.09
CA LYS A 209 -1.07 -5.19 9.68
C LYS A 209 -1.08 -3.76 10.22
N MET A 210 -0.74 -3.57 11.50
CA MET A 210 -0.69 -2.22 12.09
C MET A 210 0.38 -1.35 11.43
N THR A 211 1.52 -1.93 11.04
CA THR A 211 2.55 -1.26 10.26
C THR A 211 2.01 -0.75 8.93
N ARG A 212 1.24 -1.58 8.22
CA ARG A 212 0.60 -1.15 6.97
C ARG A 212 -0.36 0.01 7.20
N ASP A 213 -1.13 -0.01 8.27
CA ASP A 213 -2.10 1.04 8.61
C ASP A 213 -1.37 2.38 8.95
N VAL A 214 -0.32 2.35 9.79
CA VAL A 214 0.49 3.54 10.14
C VAL A 214 1.18 4.14 8.92
N LEU A 215 1.74 3.29 8.05
CA LEU A 215 2.46 3.77 6.86
C LEU A 215 1.52 4.26 5.76
N GLN A 216 0.28 3.76 5.73
CA GLN A 216 -0.76 4.32 4.89
C GLN A 216 -1.19 5.71 5.37
N GLU A 217 -1.17 5.98 6.68
CA GLU A 217 -1.40 7.31 7.26
C GLU A 217 -0.27 8.28 6.91
N GLU A 218 1.01 7.89 7.05
CA GLU A 218 2.15 8.73 6.63
C GLU A 218 2.12 9.03 5.12
N GLN A 219 1.73 8.06 4.29
CA GLN A 219 1.55 8.29 2.84
C GLN A 219 0.40 9.28 2.57
N LEU A 220 -0.68 9.19 3.34
CA LEU A 220 -1.80 10.11 3.24
C LEU A 220 -1.38 11.54 3.64
N GLU A 221 -0.54 11.71 4.66
CA GLU A 221 0.00 13.01 5.05
C GLU A 221 0.86 13.64 3.96
N ALA A 222 1.74 12.87 3.32
CA ALA A 222 2.55 13.34 2.20
C ALA A 222 1.66 13.78 1.01
N GLN A 223 0.62 13.00 0.72
CA GLN A 223 -0.37 13.32 -0.32
C GLN A 223 -1.18 14.59 0.03
N ILE A 224 -1.61 14.73 1.28
CA ILE A 224 -2.30 15.93 1.77
C ILE A 224 -1.39 17.15 1.68
N SER A 225 -0.11 17.02 2.03
CA SER A 225 0.85 18.10 1.92
C SER A 225 1.06 18.53 0.46
N ASN A 226 1.21 17.58 -0.46
CA ASN A 226 1.30 17.87 -1.89
C ASN A 226 0.04 18.57 -2.43
N LEU A 227 -1.15 18.09 -2.03
CA LEU A 227 -2.42 18.71 -2.40
C LEU A 227 -2.53 20.15 -1.88
N LYS A 228 -2.11 20.41 -0.63
CA LYS A 228 -2.08 21.78 -0.07
C LYS A 228 -1.19 22.70 -0.91
N SER A 229 0.02 22.27 -1.26
CA SER A 229 0.92 23.05 -2.11
C SER A 229 0.31 23.34 -3.50
N ARG A 230 -0.41 22.37 -4.09
CA ARG A 230 -1.12 22.57 -5.36
C ARG A 230 -2.27 23.56 -5.23
N VAL A 231 -3.03 23.52 -4.13
CA VAL A 231 -4.11 24.48 -3.85
C VAL A 231 -3.56 25.90 -3.71
N GLU A 232 -2.46 26.08 -2.98
CA GLU A 232 -1.78 27.37 -2.86
C GLU A 232 -1.32 27.88 -4.22
N LEU A 233 -0.70 27.03 -5.05
CA LEU A 233 -0.27 27.40 -6.40
C LEU A 233 -1.45 27.83 -7.30
N MET A 234 -2.57 27.09 -7.26
CA MET A 234 -3.78 27.45 -8.00
C MET A 234 -4.32 28.82 -7.56
N GLN A 235 -4.31 29.10 -6.26
CA GLN A 235 -4.78 30.38 -5.72
C GLN A 235 -3.89 31.54 -6.16
N LEU A 236 -2.57 31.33 -6.23
CA LEU A 236 -1.62 32.30 -6.76
C LEU A 236 -1.85 32.56 -8.26
N LYS A 237 -2.07 31.52 -9.06
CA LYS A 237 -2.38 31.66 -10.49
C LYS A 237 -3.72 32.37 -10.73
N GLN A 238 -4.73 32.10 -9.90
CA GLN A 238 -6.00 32.81 -9.98
C GLN A 238 -5.84 34.33 -9.71
N ASN A 239 -4.95 34.71 -8.79
CA ASN A 239 -4.65 36.12 -8.53
C ASN A 239 -3.91 36.78 -9.71
N GLU A 240 -2.98 36.08 -10.35
CA GLU A 240 -2.26 36.54 -11.56
C GLU A 240 -3.24 36.80 -12.73
N LEU A 241 -4.17 35.86 -12.97
CA LEU A 241 -5.21 36.02 -13.99
C LEU A 241 -6.14 37.20 -13.70
N LYS A 242 -6.51 37.39 -12.42
CA LYS A 242 -7.35 38.53 -12.01
C LYS A 242 -6.66 39.88 -12.26
N GLN A 243 -5.37 40.00 -11.92
CA GLN A 243 -4.58 41.20 -12.21
C GLN A 243 -4.49 41.47 -13.71
N THR A 244 -4.29 40.43 -14.51
CA THR A 244 -4.26 40.52 -15.98
C THR A 244 -5.60 40.98 -16.55
N GLN A 245 -6.71 40.45 -16.03
CA GLN A 245 -8.05 40.84 -16.45
C GLN A 245 -8.36 42.31 -16.09
N GLU A 246 -7.97 42.75 -14.89
CA GLU A 246 -8.09 44.15 -14.48
C GLU A 246 -7.24 45.09 -15.36
N ALA A 247 -6.03 44.69 -15.73
CA ALA A 247 -5.17 45.45 -16.63
C ALA A 247 -5.77 45.55 -18.05
N LEU A 248 -6.36 44.46 -18.57
CA LEU A 248 -7.08 44.45 -19.85
C LEU A 248 -8.30 45.38 -19.83
N GLU A 249 -9.05 45.39 -18.72
CA GLU A 249 -10.22 46.24 -18.53
C GLU A 249 -9.83 47.73 -18.53
N GLN A 250 -8.78 48.09 -17.81
CA GLN A 250 -8.26 49.46 -17.75
C GLN A 250 -7.73 49.95 -19.11
N ASN A 251 -7.19 49.06 -19.93
CA ASN A 251 -6.59 49.39 -21.23
C ASN A 251 -7.49 49.07 -22.44
N LYS A 252 -8.82 48.94 -22.22
CA LYS A 252 -9.80 48.58 -23.25
C LYS A 252 -9.73 49.41 -24.53
N GLU A 253 -9.40 50.70 -24.44
CA GLU A 253 -9.32 51.57 -25.61
C GLU A 253 -8.11 51.29 -26.51
N HIS A 254 -6.96 50.89 -25.93
CA HIS A 254 -5.80 50.42 -26.69
C HIS A 254 -6.10 49.08 -27.37
N VAL A 255 -6.77 48.16 -26.65
CA VAL A 255 -7.23 46.87 -27.20
C VAL A 255 -8.15 47.07 -28.40
N LYS A 256 -9.13 47.98 -28.32
CA LYS A 256 -10.04 48.30 -29.44
C LYS A 256 -9.33 48.90 -30.65
N LYS A 257 -8.22 49.60 -30.43
CA LYS A 257 -7.41 50.22 -31.49
C LYS A 257 -6.34 49.29 -32.06
N ASN A 258 -6.25 48.04 -31.58
CA ASN A 258 -5.17 47.11 -31.91
C ASN A 258 -3.76 47.70 -31.64
N GLU A 259 -3.65 48.49 -30.58
CA GLU A 259 -2.38 49.06 -30.13
C GLU A 259 -1.75 48.16 -29.05
N ASN A 260 -0.44 47.96 -29.13
CA ASN A 260 0.31 47.22 -28.11
C ASN A 260 0.41 48.05 -26.82
N PHE A 261 0.25 47.41 -25.67
CA PHE A 261 0.46 48.02 -24.36
C PHE A 261 1.19 47.05 -23.42
N GLU A 262 1.88 47.60 -22.43
CA GLU A 262 2.61 46.84 -21.41
C GLU A 262 1.90 47.00 -20.07
N TYR A 263 1.93 45.94 -19.25
CA TYR A 263 1.43 45.98 -17.87
C TYR A 263 2.30 45.11 -16.97
N GLU A 264 2.37 45.48 -15.70
CA GLU A 264 3.09 44.72 -14.69
C GLU A 264 2.15 43.73 -14.00
N VAL A 265 2.60 42.49 -13.87
CA VAL A 265 1.89 41.44 -13.13
C VAL A 265 2.86 40.72 -12.21
N LYS A 266 2.42 40.42 -10.99
CA LYS A 266 3.20 39.57 -10.09
C LYS A 266 3.06 38.11 -10.52
N VAL A 267 4.10 37.58 -11.11
CA VAL A 267 4.22 36.16 -11.51
C VAL A 267 4.98 35.37 -10.46
N PHE A 268 4.49 34.17 -10.18
CA PHE A 268 5.17 33.20 -9.32
C PHE A 268 5.86 32.16 -10.19
N TYR A 269 7.12 31.88 -9.89
CA TYR A 269 7.92 30.88 -10.59
C TYR A 269 8.55 29.93 -9.57
N LYS A 270 8.91 28.74 -10.04
CA LYS A 270 9.56 27.72 -9.23
C LYS A 270 11.07 27.97 -9.23
N GLU A 271 11.69 27.87 -8.07
CA GLU A 271 13.15 27.94 -7.93
C GLU A 271 13.73 26.52 -7.98
N LYS A 272 14.87 26.35 -8.67
CA LYS A 272 15.60 25.08 -8.66
C LYS A 272 16.43 24.99 -7.39
N VAL A 273 16.29 23.89 -6.67
CA VAL A 273 17.04 23.61 -5.44
C VAL A 273 17.97 22.43 -5.71
N ASP A 274 19.22 22.55 -5.27
CA ASP A 274 20.20 21.47 -5.40
C ASP A 274 19.77 20.27 -4.54
N ILE A 275 19.81 19.08 -5.13
CA ILE A 275 19.53 17.80 -4.45
C ILE A 275 20.83 17.13 -4.03
N ASP A 276 20.79 16.36 -2.94
CA ASP A 276 21.93 15.56 -2.49
C ASP A 276 22.33 14.55 -3.60
N PRO A 277 23.58 14.60 -4.10
CA PRO A 277 24.08 13.71 -5.14
C PRO A 277 23.94 12.22 -4.80
N ALA A 278 23.95 11.86 -3.51
CA ALA A 278 23.86 10.47 -3.07
C ALA A 278 22.51 9.80 -3.40
N VAL A 279 21.44 10.59 -3.55
CA VAL A 279 20.06 10.11 -3.81
C VAL A 279 19.50 10.62 -5.14
N ALA A 280 20.29 11.40 -5.90
CA ALA A 280 19.88 11.99 -7.17
C ALA A 280 19.48 10.94 -8.23
N SER A 281 20.01 9.73 -8.16
CA SER A 281 19.65 8.62 -9.05
C SER A 281 18.21 8.10 -8.85
N MET A 282 17.56 8.43 -7.72
CA MET A 282 16.19 8.03 -7.39
C MET A 282 15.17 9.15 -7.66
N ALA A 283 15.63 10.38 -7.88
CA ALA A 283 14.76 11.50 -8.20
C ALA A 283 14.58 11.61 -9.71
N ILE A 284 13.38 11.28 -10.21
CA ILE A 284 13.03 11.56 -11.61
C ILE A 284 12.30 12.90 -11.65
N CYS A 285 12.86 13.85 -12.39
CA CYS A 285 12.23 15.11 -12.69
C CYS A 285 11.33 14.94 -13.94
N CYS A 286 10.07 15.31 -13.82
CA CYS A 286 9.19 15.30 -14.98
C CYS A 286 9.57 16.44 -15.92
N THR A 287 9.87 16.11 -17.18
CA THR A 287 10.26 17.08 -18.20
C THR A 287 9.13 18.03 -18.60
N VAL A 288 7.89 17.78 -18.15
CA VAL A 288 6.72 18.61 -18.44
C VAL A 288 6.44 19.61 -17.32
N CYS A 289 6.42 19.17 -16.06
CA CYS A 289 6.13 20.06 -14.92
C CYS A 289 7.39 20.59 -14.20
N GLU A 290 8.57 20.09 -14.58
CA GLU A 290 9.88 20.38 -14.00
C GLU A 290 9.95 20.14 -12.48
N GLU A 291 9.14 19.20 -11.96
CA GLU A 291 9.12 18.79 -10.56
C GLU A 291 9.70 17.40 -10.36
N ASN A 292 10.27 17.16 -9.18
CA ASN A 292 10.73 15.84 -8.75
C ASN A 292 9.50 14.97 -8.44
N CYS A 293 9.19 14.01 -9.31
CA CYS A 293 7.97 13.20 -9.21
C CYS A 293 8.09 12.00 -8.25
N HIS A 294 9.30 11.66 -7.77
CA HIS A 294 9.55 10.39 -7.08
C HIS A 294 10.27 10.48 -5.71
N TYR A 295 10.27 11.65 -5.04
CA TYR A 295 10.92 11.78 -3.74
C TYR A 295 10.28 12.81 -2.79
N PRO A 296 9.98 12.47 -1.52
CA PRO A 296 9.59 11.15 -0.99
C PRO A 296 8.06 11.01 -0.97
N GLY A 297 7.53 9.84 -1.40
CA GLY A 297 6.12 9.47 -1.16
C GLY A 297 5.15 9.49 -2.34
N CYS A 298 5.60 9.49 -3.59
CA CYS A 298 4.72 9.34 -4.74
C CYS A 298 4.61 7.87 -5.20
N CYS A 299 3.40 7.40 -5.50
CA CYS A 299 3.13 6.06 -6.03
C CYS A 299 3.79 5.88 -7.40
N MET A 300 4.51 4.77 -7.59
CA MET A 300 4.93 4.31 -8.90
C MET A 300 3.71 3.83 -9.69
N ASP A 301 3.37 4.50 -10.78
CA ASP A 301 2.75 3.83 -11.93
C ASP A 301 3.87 3.45 -12.93
N PRO A 302 3.76 2.33 -13.66
CA PRO A 302 4.81 1.89 -14.58
C PRO A 302 5.00 2.91 -15.71
N VAL A 303 6.19 3.51 -15.76
CA VAL A 303 6.64 4.35 -16.87
C VAL A 303 6.69 3.51 -18.16
N GLY A 304 5.96 3.95 -19.18
CA GLY A 304 6.12 3.40 -20.53
C GLY A 304 5.00 3.67 -21.53
N VAL A 305 3.82 4.11 -21.08
CA VAL A 305 2.69 4.34 -22.00
C VAL A 305 2.09 5.72 -21.73
N ASN A 306 2.00 6.58 -22.76
CA ASN A 306 1.30 7.89 -22.71
C ASN A 306 -0.23 7.72 -22.63
N SER A 307 -0.72 6.63 -22.02
CA SER A 307 -2.13 6.31 -21.86
C SER A 307 -2.38 5.92 -20.42
N ILE A 308 -3.45 6.44 -19.85
CA ILE A 308 -3.94 6.08 -18.53
C ILE A 308 -5.19 5.21 -18.68
N GLU A 309 -5.39 4.29 -17.74
CA GLU A 309 -6.61 3.52 -17.59
C GLU A 309 -7.31 3.96 -16.30
N THR A 310 -8.63 4.07 -16.31
CA THR A 310 -9.40 4.50 -15.14
C THR A 310 -10.81 3.93 -15.20
N ALA A 311 -11.34 3.46 -14.06
CA ALA A 311 -12.71 2.97 -13.96
C ALA A 311 -13.71 4.13 -14.10
N ALA A 312 -14.80 4.02 -14.88
CA ALA A 312 -15.73 5.15 -14.98
C ALA A 312 -16.57 5.33 -13.73
N LEU A 313 -16.85 4.28 -12.94
CA LEU A 313 -17.62 4.34 -11.71
C LEU A 313 -19.02 4.96 -11.92
N GLY A 314 -19.64 4.62 -13.04
CA GLY A 314 -20.94 5.15 -13.45
C GLY A 314 -20.89 6.58 -14.01
N ARG A 315 -19.70 7.12 -14.32
CA ARG A 315 -19.55 8.37 -15.10
C ARG A 315 -19.77 8.08 -16.60
N PRO A 316 -20.40 8.99 -17.37
CA PRO A 316 -20.81 8.73 -18.75
C PRO A 316 -19.65 8.92 -19.75
N PHE A 317 -18.66 8.03 -19.75
CA PHE A 317 -17.55 8.08 -20.70
C PHE A 317 -18.01 7.79 -22.13
N GLN A 318 -17.47 8.57 -23.08
CA GLN A 318 -17.67 8.37 -24.51
C GLN A 318 -16.36 8.62 -25.25
N LEU A 319 -16.13 7.89 -26.34
CA LEU A 319 -14.98 8.11 -27.20
C LEU A 319 -14.93 9.56 -27.70
N GLY A 320 -13.74 10.15 -27.64
CA GLY A 320 -13.48 11.53 -28.01
C GLY A 320 -13.88 12.57 -26.95
N MET A 321 -14.40 12.16 -25.78
CA MET A 321 -14.57 13.08 -24.66
C MET A 321 -13.22 13.52 -24.10
N LEU A 322 -13.16 14.77 -23.65
CA LEU A 322 -12.00 15.29 -22.94
C LEU A 322 -12.07 14.92 -21.44
N TYR A 323 -10.91 14.65 -20.85
CA TYR A 323 -10.74 14.28 -19.45
C TYR A 323 -9.65 15.13 -18.78
N ASP A 324 -9.96 15.69 -17.62
CA ASP A 324 -9.00 16.40 -16.78
C ASP A 324 -8.57 15.53 -15.60
N CYS A 325 -7.38 14.95 -15.70
CA CYS A 325 -6.79 14.11 -14.64
C CYS A 325 -6.49 14.88 -13.37
N ARG A 326 -6.38 16.22 -13.43
CA ARG A 326 -6.11 17.04 -12.24
C ARG A 326 -7.33 17.08 -11.32
N ARG A 327 -8.52 16.82 -11.86
CA ARG A 327 -9.82 16.92 -11.19
C ARG A 327 -10.63 15.63 -11.22
N ASP A 328 -10.11 14.59 -11.88
CA ASP A 328 -10.81 13.35 -12.22
C ASP A 328 -12.21 13.56 -12.82
N ALA A 329 -12.29 14.50 -13.77
CA ALA A 329 -13.54 14.98 -14.33
C ALA A 329 -13.59 14.88 -15.86
N LEU A 330 -14.72 14.40 -16.37
CA LEU A 330 -15.08 14.52 -17.79
C LEU A 330 -15.44 15.97 -18.10
N VAL A 331 -14.99 16.46 -19.25
CA VAL A 331 -15.33 17.78 -19.78
C VAL A 331 -16.41 17.61 -20.87
N PRO A 332 -17.69 17.83 -20.56
CA PRO A 332 -18.75 17.70 -21.55
C PRO A 332 -18.74 18.87 -22.54
N GLY A 333 -19.24 18.61 -23.76
CA GLY A 333 -19.52 19.65 -24.76
C GLY A 333 -18.34 20.09 -25.62
N ILE A 334 -17.09 19.73 -25.27
CA ILE A 334 -15.91 20.01 -26.08
C ILE A 334 -15.38 18.69 -26.67
N ARG A 335 -15.08 18.67 -27.97
CA ARG A 335 -14.56 17.49 -28.68
C ARG A 335 -13.47 17.93 -29.65
N LEU A 336 -12.42 17.12 -29.77
CA LEU A 336 -11.33 17.33 -30.72
C LEU A 336 -11.75 17.08 -32.17
N TRP A 337 -12.66 16.12 -32.36
CA TRP A 337 -13.06 15.61 -33.66
C TRP A 337 -14.58 15.73 -33.84
N SER A 338 -14.99 15.87 -35.11
CA SER A 338 -16.41 15.88 -35.47
C SER A 338 -17.06 14.52 -35.17
N LYS A 339 -18.38 14.51 -35.08
CA LYS A 339 -19.14 13.27 -34.84
C LYS A 339 -18.90 12.24 -35.96
N GLU A 340 -18.79 12.71 -37.20
CA GLU A 340 -18.57 11.89 -38.39
C GLU A 340 -17.16 11.27 -38.36
N GLN A 341 -16.14 12.08 -38.00
CA GLN A 341 -14.75 11.61 -37.86
C GLN A 341 -14.62 10.56 -36.76
N LEU A 342 -15.30 10.75 -35.62
CA LEU A 342 -15.33 9.74 -34.56
C LEU A 342 -15.99 8.45 -35.07
N GLN A 343 -17.17 8.54 -35.67
CA GLN A 343 -17.92 7.36 -36.12
C GLN A 343 -17.20 6.52 -37.18
N GLN A 344 -16.46 7.15 -38.09
CA GLN A 344 -15.72 6.44 -39.14
C GLN A 344 -14.47 5.71 -38.64
N ASN A 345 -13.97 6.07 -37.45
CA ASN A 345 -12.69 5.60 -36.92
C ASN A 345 -12.81 4.73 -35.66
N ILE A 346 -14.03 4.31 -35.30
CA ILE A 346 -14.25 3.39 -34.18
C ILE A 346 -14.03 1.94 -34.64
N SER A 347 -13.15 1.22 -33.95
CA SER A 347 -13.07 -0.23 -34.01
C SER A 347 -13.77 -0.83 -32.79
N THR A 348 -14.63 -1.82 -33.01
CA THR A 348 -15.33 -2.53 -31.92
C THR A 348 -14.91 -3.99 -31.92
N LYS A 349 -14.48 -4.48 -30.75
CA LYS A 349 -14.12 -5.89 -30.52
C LYS A 349 -15.01 -6.47 -29.43
N PRO A 350 -15.66 -7.63 -29.64
CA PRO A 350 -16.32 -8.35 -28.56
C PRO A 350 -15.30 -8.76 -27.50
N GLN A 351 -15.57 -8.42 -26.24
CA GLN A 351 -14.74 -8.79 -25.10
C GLN A 351 -15.68 -9.20 -23.96
N ILE A 352 -16.16 -10.43 -24.06
CA ILE A 352 -17.18 -10.97 -23.17
C ILE A 352 -16.49 -11.75 -22.06
N ASN A 353 -16.57 -11.25 -20.84
CA ASN A 353 -16.12 -11.94 -19.64
C ASN A 353 -17.15 -11.71 -18.53
N THR A 354 -17.43 -12.72 -17.73
CA THR A 354 -18.32 -12.59 -16.57
C THR A 354 -17.66 -13.28 -15.38
N VAL A 355 -17.48 -12.52 -14.30
CA VAL A 355 -16.80 -12.96 -13.08
C VAL A 355 -17.70 -12.67 -11.88
N PHE A 356 -17.74 -13.61 -10.95
CA PHE A 356 -18.42 -13.45 -9.68
C PHE A 356 -17.41 -13.56 -8.55
N THR A 357 -17.39 -12.58 -7.66
CA THR A 357 -16.47 -12.54 -6.51
C THR A 357 -17.27 -12.43 -5.21
N VAL A 358 -16.92 -13.23 -4.22
CA VAL A 358 -17.57 -13.21 -2.89
C VAL A 358 -16.56 -12.82 -1.83
N THR A 359 -16.88 -11.81 -1.03
CA THR A 359 -16.04 -11.34 0.08
C THR A 359 -16.85 -11.17 1.36
N ALA A 360 -16.19 -11.32 2.51
CA ALA A 360 -16.73 -10.98 3.83
C ALA A 360 -16.13 -9.67 4.38
N SER A 361 -15.27 -9.01 3.59
CA SER A 361 -14.64 -7.76 3.95
C SER A 361 -15.44 -6.57 3.45
N ASP A 362 -15.44 -5.49 4.23
CA ASP A 362 -16.07 -4.21 3.92
C ASP A 362 -15.04 -3.06 3.82
N SER A 363 -13.74 -3.40 3.82
CA SER A 363 -12.67 -2.40 3.77
C SER A 363 -12.69 -1.60 2.47
N THR A 364 -12.31 -0.32 2.54
CA THR A 364 -12.18 0.53 1.34
C THR A 364 -11.26 -0.10 0.31
N GLU A 365 -10.19 -0.76 0.74
CA GLU A 365 -9.25 -1.45 -0.14
C GLU A 365 -9.92 -2.59 -0.90
N ASP A 366 -10.67 -3.44 -0.20
CA ASP A 366 -11.36 -4.57 -0.83
C ASP A 366 -12.45 -4.10 -1.79
N LYS A 367 -13.16 -3.02 -1.48
CA LYS A 367 -14.15 -2.41 -2.40
C LYS A 367 -13.50 -1.81 -3.63
N SER A 368 -12.36 -1.13 -3.44
CA SER A 368 -11.59 -0.54 -4.53
C SER A 368 -11.11 -1.62 -5.49
N ARG A 369 -10.57 -2.73 -4.96
CA ARG A 369 -10.15 -3.88 -5.77
C ARG A 369 -11.31 -4.57 -6.50
N LEU A 370 -12.51 -4.64 -5.89
CA LEU A 370 -13.68 -5.23 -6.55
C LEU A 370 -14.11 -4.44 -7.80
N LEU A 371 -14.02 -3.11 -7.73
CA LEU A 371 -14.43 -2.19 -8.80
C LEU A 371 -13.26 -1.69 -9.65
N ASP A 372 -12.11 -2.36 -9.57
CA ASP A 372 -10.88 -2.06 -10.33
C ASP A 372 -10.44 -0.58 -10.22
N ILE A 373 -10.47 -0.05 -9.00
CA ILE A 373 -10.11 1.34 -8.70
C ILE A 373 -8.63 1.40 -8.32
N ASP A 374 -7.85 2.10 -9.14
CA ASP A 374 -6.44 2.37 -8.87
C ASP A 374 -6.21 3.31 -7.66
N GLY A 375 -4.95 3.48 -7.27
CA GLY A 375 -4.59 4.30 -6.11
C GLY A 375 -4.96 5.78 -6.25
N CYS A 376 -4.81 6.35 -7.45
CA CYS A 376 -5.08 7.76 -7.74
C CYS A 376 -6.58 8.03 -7.72
N LEU A 377 -7.37 7.22 -8.43
CA LEU A 377 -8.82 7.34 -8.48
C LEU A 377 -9.46 7.10 -7.10
N LYS A 378 -8.90 6.18 -6.31
CA LYS A 378 -9.32 5.94 -4.92
C LYS A 378 -9.16 7.19 -4.05
N LEU A 379 -8.03 7.90 -4.18
CA LEU A 379 -7.81 9.15 -3.45
C LEU A 379 -8.78 10.24 -3.89
N SER A 380 -9.03 10.37 -5.19
CA SER A 380 -9.99 11.34 -5.71
C SER A 380 -11.42 11.04 -5.29
N PHE A 381 -11.79 9.77 -5.17
CA PHE A 381 -13.06 9.36 -4.57
C PHE A 381 -13.12 9.74 -3.07
N LEU A 382 -12.11 9.40 -2.28
CA LEU A 382 -12.06 9.73 -0.84
C LEU A 382 -12.02 11.24 -0.59
N GLY A 383 -11.38 12.01 -1.48
CA GLY A 383 -11.36 13.47 -1.49
C GLY A 383 -12.64 14.12 -2.00
N GLY A 384 -13.64 13.33 -2.43
CA GLY A 384 -14.93 13.84 -2.90
C GLY A 384 -14.90 14.51 -4.29
N LEU A 385 -13.82 14.32 -5.05
CA LEU A 385 -13.69 14.84 -6.42
C LEU A 385 -14.49 14.00 -7.43
N VAL A 386 -14.66 12.70 -7.14
CA VAL A 386 -15.35 11.76 -8.03
C VAL A 386 -16.77 11.50 -7.53
N HIS A 387 -17.75 11.83 -8.36
CA HIS A 387 -19.13 11.43 -8.12
C HIS A 387 -19.41 10.08 -8.77
N VAL A 388 -19.68 9.07 -7.93
CA VAL A 388 -20.00 7.70 -8.36
C VAL A 388 -21.51 7.51 -8.49
N SER A 389 -21.91 6.66 -9.45
CA SER A 389 -23.29 6.25 -9.68
C SER A 389 -23.41 4.73 -9.90
N GLY A 390 -24.63 4.21 -10.10
CA GLY A 390 -24.83 2.78 -10.41
C GLY A 390 -24.27 1.83 -9.35
N ALA A 391 -23.54 0.81 -9.78
CA ALA A 391 -22.85 -0.17 -8.92
C ALA A 391 -21.83 0.48 -7.98
N ALA A 392 -21.13 1.51 -8.44
CA ALA A 392 -20.08 2.19 -7.69
C ALA A 392 -20.60 2.96 -6.46
N ASN A 393 -21.91 3.17 -6.32
CA ASN A 393 -22.49 3.63 -5.05
C ASN A 393 -22.22 2.68 -3.87
N PHE A 394 -21.90 1.42 -4.14
CA PHE A 394 -21.40 0.46 -3.15
C PHE A 394 -20.20 1.00 -2.35
N LEU A 395 -19.34 1.83 -2.95
CA LEU A 395 -18.19 2.43 -2.24
C LEU A 395 -18.61 3.31 -1.05
N LYS A 396 -19.80 3.90 -1.11
CA LYS A 396 -20.35 4.76 -0.07
C LYS A 396 -21.09 3.96 1.02
N ASP A 397 -21.45 2.71 0.76
CA ASP A 397 -22.11 1.85 1.75
C ASP A 397 -21.05 1.28 2.68
N THR A 398 -21.08 1.64 3.96
CA THR A 398 -20.20 1.08 5.00
C THR A 398 -21.01 0.40 6.09
N LYS A 399 -20.37 -0.57 6.77
CA LYS A 399 -20.96 -1.17 7.97
C LYS A 399 -21.36 -0.11 8.98
N LYS A 400 -22.56 -0.27 9.53
CA LYS A 400 -23.14 0.67 10.51
C LYS A 400 -22.72 0.34 11.95
N SER A 401 -22.26 -0.89 12.19
CA SER A 401 -22.02 -1.44 13.53
C SER A 401 -20.94 -2.53 13.49
N PHE A 402 -20.18 -2.67 14.58
CA PHE A 402 -19.24 -3.78 14.76
C PHE A 402 -19.95 -5.13 14.94
N ASN A 403 -21.22 -5.11 15.33
CA ASN A 403 -22.05 -6.31 15.48
C ASN A 403 -22.72 -6.72 14.16
N GLN A 404 -22.43 -6.02 13.06
CA GLN A 404 -22.96 -6.33 11.75
C GLN A 404 -22.04 -7.31 11.00
N GLN A 405 -22.60 -8.47 10.64
CA GLN A 405 -21.96 -9.39 9.69
C GLN A 405 -22.36 -8.97 8.27
N ARG A 406 -21.37 -8.89 7.37
CA ARG A 406 -21.57 -8.49 5.98
C ARG A 406 -20.91 -9.47 5.04
N LEU A 407 -21.63 -9.87 4.02
CA LEU A 407 -21.11 -10.61 2.87
C LEU A 407 -21.47 -9.85 1.60
N THR A 408 -20.53 -9.70 0.69
CA THR A 408 -20.77 -9.06 -0.60
C THR A 408 -20.55 -10.06 -1.73
N LEU A 409 -21.54 -10.19 -2.60
CA LEU A 409 -21.39 -10.84 -3.90
C LEU A 409 -21.28 -9.75 -4.96
N HIS A 410 -20.13 -9.70 -5.62
CA HIS A 410 -19.85 -8.84 -6.76
C HIS A 410 -20.03 -9.63 -8.05
N TYR A 411 -20.85 -9.11 -8.96
CA TYR A 411 -20.97 -9.53 -10.34
C TYR A 411 -20.27 -8.50 -11.21
N HIS A 412 -19.31 -8.92 -12.01
CA HIS A 412 -18.63 -8.11 -13.00
C HIS A 412 -18.81 -8.74 -14.37
N SER A 413 -19.27 -7.99 -15.36
CA SER A 413 -19.34 -8.48 -16.73
C SER A 413 -18.94 -7.43 -17.75
N THR A 414 -18.04 -7.80 -18.64
CA THR A 414 -17.64 -7.02 -19.82
C THR A 414 -18.29 -7.59 -21.07
N THR A 415 -18.43 -6.77 -22.11
CA THR A 415 -19.05 -7.22 -23.37
C THR A 415 -18.38 -6.77 -24.65
N LYS A 416 -17.97 -5.51 -24.74
CA LYS A 416 -17.30 -5.00 -25.94
C LYS A 416 -16.26 -3.97 -25.56
N PHE A 417 -15.24 -3.88 -26.37
CA PHE A 417 -14.19 -2.88 -26.30
C PHE A 417 -14.28 -2.03 -27.57
N ASP A 418 -14.54 -0.72 -27.41
CA ASP A 418 -14.50 0.23 -28.53
C ASP A 418 -13.23 1.07 -28.41
N GLU A 419 -12.50 1.25 -29.51
CA GLU A 419 -11.27 2.05 -29.58
C GLU A 419 -11.26 2.95 -30.82
N LEU A 420 -10.58 4.09 -30.74
CA LEU A 420 -10.33 4.99 -31.87
C LEU A 420 -9.05 4.58 -32.62
N ILE A 421 -9.17 4.35 -33.92
CA ILE A 421 -8.03 4.11 -34.81
C ILE A 421 -7.39 5.47 -35.14
N MET A 422 -6.36 5.83 -34.37
CA MET A 422 -5.72 7.14 -34.46
C MET A 422 -5.06 7.43 -35.82
N ASN A 423 -4.62 6.40 -36.54
CA ASN A 423 -3.88 6.53 -37.81
C ASN A 423 -4.71 7.08 -38.99
N HIS A 424 -6.03 7.12 -38.85
CA HIS A 424 -6.95 7.54 -39.92
C HIS A 424 -7.47 8.97 -39.72
N PHE A 425 -7.12 9.64 -38.62
CA PHE A 425 -7.49 11.04 -38.43
C PHE A 425 -6.61 11.95 -39.30
N PRO A 426 -7.19 12.88 -40.06
CA PRO A 426 -6.42 13.81 -40.87
C PRO A 426 -5.52 14.68 -39.97
N SER A 427 -4.22 14.65 -40.24
CA SER A 427 -3.24 15.53 -39.60
C SER A 427 -3.56 16.99 -39.97
N GLY A 428 -4.21 17.74 -39.08
CA GLY A 428 -4.28 19.20 -39.20
C GLY A 428 -5.59 19.91 -38.81
N GLU A 429 -6.69 19.20 -38.52
CA GLU A 429 -7.96 19.82 -38.11
C GLU A 429 -8.38 19.35 -36.72
N MET A 430 -7.65 19.77 -35.70
CA MET A 430 -8.20 19.76 -34.34
C MET A 430 -8.90 21.09 -34.10
N ALA A 431 -10.10 21.06 -33.52
CA ALA A 431 -10.75 22.28 -33.07
C ALA A 431 -9.80 23.07 -32.16
N HIS A 432 -9.71 24.39 -32.34
CA HIS A 432 -8.93 25.23 -31.42
C HIS A 432 -9.74 25.39 -30.12
N TYR A 433 -9.20 24.91 -29.01
CA TYR A 433 -9.78 25.09 -27.68
C TYR A 433 -8.68 25.48 -26.70
N ASP A 434 -9.10 26.11 -25.60
CA ASP A 434 -8.19 26.54 -24.55
C ASP A 434 -7.50 25.33 -23.92
N SER A 435 -6.17 25.28 -24.02
CA SER A 435 -5.35 24.12 -23.63
C SER A 435 -5.40 23.81 -22.14
N ASP A 436 -5.92 24.71 -21.31
CA ASP A 436 -6.00 24.50 -19.86
C ASP A 436 -7.27 23.76 -19.40
N VAL A 437 -8.19 23.42 -20.31
CA VAL A 437 -9.49 22.84 -19.91
C VAL A 437 -9.44 21.33 -19.68
N ALA A 438 -8.54 20.61 -20.38
CA ALA A 438 -8.42 19.16 -20.26
C ALA A 438 -7.00 18.68 -20.54
N THR A 439 -6.64 17.55 -19.93
CA THR A 439 -5.30 16.95 -20.04
C THR A 439 -5.24 15.78 -21.02
N HIS A 440 -6.35 15.07 -21.19
CA HIS A 440 -6.43 13.80 -21.91
C HIS A 440 -7.71 13.74 -22.76
N VAL A 441 -7.73 12.80 -23.70
CA VAL A 441 -8.92 12.46 -24.50
C VAL A 441 -9.18 10.97 -24.38
N VAL A 442 -10.46 10.58 -24.29
CA VAL A 442 -10.88 9.18 -24.20
C VAL A 442 -10.74 8.52 -25.57
N THR A 443 -9.78 7.61 -25.69
CA THR A 443 -9.47 6.89 -26.95
C THR A 443 -9.97 5.46 -26.99
N ALA A 444 -10.27 4.86 -25.84
CA ALA A 444 -10.81 3.52 -25.73
C ALA A 444 -11.79 3.42 -24.54
N VAL A 445 -12.80 2.56 -24.66
CA VAL A 445 -13.78 2.25 -23.60
C VAL A 445 -14.10 0.76 -23.61
N LEU A 446 -13.93 0.10 -22.47
CA LEU A 446 -14.44 -1.24 -22.21
C LEU A 446 -15.85 -1.14 -21.61
N TYR A 447 -16.83 -1.69 -22.31
CA TYR A 447 -18.24 -1.67 -21.90
C TYR A 447 -18.61 -2.93 -21.12
N GLY A 448 -19.39 -2.74 -20.06
CA GLY A 448 -19.89 -3.80 -19.20
C GLY A 448 -20.91 -3.28 -18.19
N ALA A 449 -21.13 -4.05 -17.11
CA ALA A 449 -21.73 -3.57 -15.88
C ALA A 449 -21.22 -4.36 -14.69
N ASP A 450 -21.32 -3.69 -13.55
CA ASP A 450 -21.16 -4.28 -12.25
C ASP A 450 -22.50 -4.37 -11.50
N ALA A 451 -22.52 -5.27 -10.53
CA ALA A 451 -23.57 -5.35 -9.54
C ALA A 451 -23.05 -5.94 -8.22
N CYS A 452 -23.24 -5.20 -7.14
CA CYS A 452 -22.92 -5.58 -5.77
C CYS A 452 -24.22 -5.92 -5.02
N PHE A 453 -24.30 -7.15 -4.52
CA PHE A 453 -25.32 -7.59 -3.57
C PHE A 453 -24.68 -7.64 -2.19
N VAL A 454 -25.09 -6.71 -1.32
CA VAL A 454 -24.59 -6.58 0.04
C VAL A 454 -25.56 -7.26 0.99
N PHE A 455 -25.14 -8.36 1.59
CA PHE A 455 -25.92 -9.12 2.55
C PHE A 455 -25.51 -8.75 3.96
N ASP A 456 -26.43 -8.12 4.69
CA ASP A 456 -26.20 -7.67 6.06
C ASP A 456 -27.02 -8.49 7.05
N ARG A 457 -26.40 -8.82 8.17
CA ARG A 457 -27.06 -9.39 9.33
C ARG A 457 -26.62 -8.66 10.59
N GLU A 458 -27.59 -8.12 11.30
CA GLU A 458 -27.36 -7.60 12.65
C GLU A 458 -27.30 -8.77 13.64
N VAL A 459 -26.39 -8.69 14.60
CA VAL A 459 -26.17 -9.71 15.62
C VAL A 459 -26.42 -9.11 16.99
N SER A 460 -27.23 -9.78 17.82
CA SER A 460 -27.43 -9.37 19.21
C SER A 460 -26.32 -9.92 20.12
N SER A 461 -26.10 -9.27 21.27
CA SER A 461 -25.02 -9.64 22.20
C SER A 461 -25.24 -11.00 22.90
N ASP A 462 -26.47 -11.49 22.92
CA ASP A 462 -26.89 -12.76 23.49
C ASP A 462 -26.80 -13.95 22.50
N GLU A 463 -26.55 -13.70 21.22
CA GLU A 463 -26.37 -14.76 20.21
C GLU A 463 -25.00 -15.46 20.34
N ASP A 464 -24.99 -16.79 20.20
CA ASP A 464 -23.77 -17.60 20.27
C ASP A 464 -22.87 -17.35 19.04
N LYS A 465 -21.65 -16.89 19.31
CA LYS A 465 -20.60 -16.61 18.29
C LYS A 465 -20.33 -17.80 17.36
N ARG A 466 -20.42 -19.04 17.85
CA ARG A 466 -20.21 -20.25 17.03
C ARG A 466 -21.38 -20.48 16.07
N VAL A 467 -22.60 -20.19 16.50
CA VAL A 467 -23.81 -20.29 15.67
C VAL A 467 -23.74 -19.25 14.55
N ILE A 468 -23.42 -18.00 14.90
CA ILE A 468 -23.25 -16.91 13.92
C ILE A 468 -22.17 -17.26 12.88
N ALA A 469 -20.99 -17.71 13.33
CA ALA A 469 -19.91 -18.10 12.42
C ALA A 469 -20.32 -19.27 11.50
N GLY A 470 -21.07 -20.24 12.02
CA GLY A 470 -21.62 -21.35 11.23
C GLY A 470 -22.60 -20.88 10.16
N GLU A 471 -23.51 -19.96 10.50
CA GLU A 471 -24.51 -19.40 9.58
C GLU A 471 -23.85 -18.53 8.50
N VAL A 472 -22.91 -17.64 8.86
CA VAL A 472 -22.14 -16.83 7.90
C VAL A 472 -21.37 -17.74 6.94
N LYS A 473 -20.69 -18.77 7.46
CA LYS A 473 -19.93 -19.73 6.63
C LYS A 473 -20.84 -20.50 5.68
N ALA A 474 -22.05 -20.87 6.13
CA ALA A 474 -23.02 -21.58 5.31
C ALA A 474 -23.51 -20.72 4.14
N VAL A 475 -23.88 -19.46 4.40
CA VAL A 475 -24.34 -18.51 3.37
C VAL A 475 -23.19 -18.15 2.43
N PHE A 476 -22.00 -17.86 2.95
CA PHE A 476 -20.80 -17.57 2.15
C PHE A 476 -20.43 -18.72 1.22
N GLY A 477 -20.44 -19.96 1.72
CA GLY A 477 -20.20 -21.15 0.91
C GLY A 477 -21.22 -21.30 -0.22
N LYS A 478 -22.49 -20.92 0.02
CA LYS A 478 -23.52 -20.94 -1.01
C LYS A 478 -23.33 -19.85 -2.05
N LEU A 479 -23.00 -18.62 -1.66
CA LEU A 479 -22.64 -17.55 -2.60
C LEU A 479 -21.44 -17.96 -3.47
N LYS A 480 -20.42 -18.59 -2.89
CA LYS A 480 -19.29 -19.16 -3.65
C LYS A 480 -19.71 -20.29 -4.61
N GLY A 481 -20.71 -21.08 -4.23
CA GLY A 481 -21.31 -22.07 -5.13
C GLY A 481 -21.98 -21.40 -6.34
N ILE A 482 -22.65 -20.27 -6.13
CA ILE A 482 -23.27 -19.48 -7.21
C ILE A 482 -22.21 -18.94 -8.16
N SER A 483 -21.09 -18.41 -7.65
CA SER A 483 -19.98 -17.96 -8.50
C SER A 483 -19.37 -19.08 -9.34
N ALA A 484 -19.50 -20.33 -8.91
CA ALA A 484 -19.02 -21.52 -9.62
C ALA A 484 -20.08 -22.17 -10.53
N GLY A 485 -21.26 -21.56 -10.71
CA GLY A 485 -22.33 -22.08 -11.57
C GLY A 485 -23.10 -23.27 -10.98
N ALA A 486 -23.00 -23.53 -9.67
CA ALA A 486 -23.69 -24.65 -9.03
C ALA A 486 -25.20 -24.39 -8.86
N ASN A 487 -26.01 -25.45 -8.97
CA ASN A 487 -27.46 -25.36 -8.78
C ASN A 487 -27.82 -25.07 -7.31
N ILE A 488 -28.74 -24.13 -7.10
CA ILE A 488 -28.97 -23.47 -5.80
C ILE A 488 -30.13 -24.16 -5.09
N ASN A 489 -29.85 -25.32 -4.47
CA ASN A 489 -30.73 -25.87 -3.44
C ASN A 489 -30.10 -25.59 -2.07
N LEU A 490 -30.80 -24.79 -1.25
CA LEU A 490 -30.49 -24.61 0.16
C LEU A 490 -31.10 -25.78 0.94
N ASN A 491 -30.34 -26.36 1.87
CA ASN A 491 -30.95 -27.23 2.88
C ASN A 491 -31.67 -26.38 3.95
N ASP A 492 -32.47 -27.00 4.80
CA ASP A 492 -33.31 -26.29 5.78
C ASP A 492 -32.48 -25.35 6.68
N ASN A 493 -31.33 -25.81 7.17
CA ASN A 493 -30.43 -25.02 8.00
C ASN A 493 -29.87 -23.79 7.26
N GLN A 494 -29.49 -23.94 5.99
CA GLN A 494 -29.00 -22.85 5.15
C GLN A 494 -30.10 -21.86 4.82
N LYS A 495 -31.34 -22.32 4.64
CA LYS A 495 -32.49 -21.47 4.40
C LYS A 495 -32.79 -20.60 5.61
N THR A 496 -32.81 -21.18 6.81
CA THR A 496 -32.96 -20.43 8.07
C THR A 496 -31.83 -19.42 8.24
N ALA A 497 -30.58 -19.80 7.94
CA ALA A 497 -29.45 -18.88 8.00
C ALA A 497 -29.58 -17.71 7.01
N ALA A 498 -29.96 -17.98 5.76
CA ALA A 498 -30.11 -16.99 4.71
C ALA A 498 -31.24 -15.99 4.99
N GLN A 499 -32.33 -16.42 5.62
CA GLN A 499 -33.45 -15.56 6.02
C GLN A 499 -33.08 -14.50 7.07
N LYS A 500 -31.96 -14.67 7.78
CA LYS A 500 -31.45 -13.68 8.74
C LYS A 500 -30.65 -12.55 8.08
N PHE A 501 -30.35 -12.65 6.78
CA PHE A 501 -29.66 -11.61 6.04
C PHE A 501 -30.64 -10.76 5.23
N SER A 502 -30.55 -9.44 5.37
CA SER A 502 -31.11 -8.52 4.38
C SER A 502 -30.19 -8.41 3.18
N CYS A 503 -30.71 -7.95 2.05
CA CYS A 503 -29.93 -7.64 0.85
C CYS A 503 -30.10 -6.17 0.48
N THR A 504 -29.00 -5.49 0.19
CA THR A 504 -28.97 -4.18 -0.45
C THR A 504 -28.31 -4.32 -1.82
N PHE A 505 -28.91 -3.72 -2.84
CA PHE A 505 -28.47 -3.86 -4.22
C PHE A 505 -27.89 -2.55 -4.77
N TYR A 506 -26.70 -2.63 -5.33
CA TYR A 506 -26.06 -1.58 -6.12
C TYR A 506 -25.69 -2.17 -7.46
N GLY A 507 -26.18 -1.64 -8.58
CA GLY A 507 -25.82 -2.17 -9.88
C GLY A 507 -26.17 -1.22 -11.01
N ASP A 508 -25.57 -1.47 -12.17
CA ASP A 508 -25.81 -0.66 -13.38
C ASP A 508 -27.04 -1.17 -14.17
N PHE A 509 -27.74 -2.16 -13.62
CA PHE A 509 -28.93 -2.78 -14.20
C PHE A 509 -30.19 -2.06 -13.77
N GLN A 510 -31.05 -1.73 -14.73
CA GLN A 510 -32.41 -1.29 -14.43
C GLN A 510 -33.30 -2.50 -14.12
N LEU A 511 -33.52 -2.75 -12.83
CA LEU A 511 -34.40 -3.79 -12.34
C LEU A 511 -35.81 -3.25 -12.08
N PRO A 512 -36.88 -4.02 -12.36
CA PRO A 512 -38.24 -3.62 -11.97
C PRO A 512 -38.39 -3.43 -10.46
N CYS A 513 -37.70 -4.26 -9.67
CA CYS A 513 -37.63 -4.18 -8.22
C CYS A 513 -36.24 -4.62 -7.76
N ASN A 514 -35.65 -3.87 -6.82
CA ASN A 514 -34.36 -4.24 -6.23
C ASN A 514 -34.53 -5.40 -5.24
N PRO A 515 -33.59 -6.36 -5.21
CA PRO A 515 -33.66 -7.47 -4.27
C PRO A 515 -33.39 -7.00 -2.84
N THR A 516 -34.24 -7.43 -1.91
CA THR A 516 -34.14 -7.11 -0.47
C THR A 516 -33.84 -8.32 0.40
N SER A 517 -33.81 -9.51 -0.19
CA SER A 517 -33.55 -10.79 0.47
C SER A 517 -32.55 -11.64 -0.31
N PHE A 518 -32.00 -12.67 0.34
CA PHE A 518 -31.15 -13.67 -0.33
C PHE A 518 -31.86 -14.35 -1.51
N GLU A 519 -33.14 -14.69 -1.33
CA GLU A 519 -33.92 -15.41 -2.34
C GLU A 519 -34.21 -14.53 -3.56
N ASP A 520 -34.45 -13.23 -3.35
CA ASP A 520 -34.61 -12.28 -4.44
C ASP A 520 -33.30 -12.01 -5.17
N ALA A 521 -32.19 -11.91 -4.45
CA ALA A 521 -30.86 -11.79 -5.05
C ALA A 521 -30.57 -12.98 -5.97
N VAL A 522 -30.86 -14.21 -5.52
CA VAL A 522 -30.71 -15.43 -6.34
C VAL A 522 -31.58 -15.40 -7.61
N LYS A 523 -32.83 -14.90 -7.53
CA LYS A 523 -33.69 -14.76 -8.72
C LYS A 523 -33.10 -13.73 -9.70
N VAL A 524 -32.60 -12.62 -9.18
CA VAL A 524 -31.98 -11.54 -9.98
C VAL A 524 -30.70 -12.04 -10.67
N LEU A 525 -29.86 -12.81 -9.98
CA LEU A 525 -28.65 -13.38 -10.57
C LEU A 525 -28.94 -14.32 -11.74
N LYS A 526 -30.07 -15.03 -11.72
CA LYS A 526 -30.50 -15.92 -12.82
C LYS A 526 -30.93 -15.15 -14.08
N ILE A 527 -31.33 -13.89 -13.95
CA ILE A 527 -31.75 -13.06 -15.10
C ILE A 527 -30.63 -12.20 -15.67
N PHE A 528 -29.54 -11.95 -14.92
CA PHE A 528 -28.42 -11.11 -15.36
C PHE A 528 -27.82 -11.50 -16.73
N PRO A 529 -27.59 -12.79 -17.04
CA PRO A 529 -27.12 -13.18 -18.38
C PRO A 529 -28.07 -12.76 -19.51
N ASN A 530 -29.38 -12.67 -19.22
CA ASN A 530 -30.43 -12.32 -20.19
C ASN A 530 -30.78 -10.83 -20.19
N CYS A 531 -30.45 -10.08 -19.13
CA CYS A 531 -30.71 -8.64 -19.03
C CYS A 531 -29.92 -7.84 -20.08
N TRP A 532 -28.81 -8.39 -20.55
CA TRP A 532 -27.92 -7.75 -21.51
C TRP A 532 -28.51 -7.53 -22.91
N GLU A 533 -29.48 -8.36 -23.31
CA GLU A 533 -30.16 -8.19 -24.61
C GLU A 533 -31.06 -6.95 -24.65
N LYS A 534 -31.48 -6.43 -23.49
CA LYS A 534 -32.38 -5.27 -23.37
C LYS A 534 -31.65 -3.95 -23.09
N THR A 535 -30.40 -3.98 -22.62
CA THR A 535 -29.56 -2.81 -22.31
C THR A 535 -28.62 -2.39 -23.45
N LYS A 536 -28.92 -2.74 -24.70
CA LYS A 536 -28.09 -2.47 -25.90
C LYS A 536 -27.66 -0.99 -26.13
N ASN A 537 -28.11 -0.05 -25.30
CA ASN A 537 -27.77 1.38 -25.38
C ASN A 537 -27.27 2.02 -24.07
N THR A 538 -27.06 1.27 -22.98
CA THR A 538 -26.65 1.86 -21.69
C THR A 538 -25.14 1.73 -21.48
N GLN A 539 -24.42 2.83 -21.67
CA GLN A 539 -23.09 3.11 -21.10
C GLN A 539 -23.16 2.95 -19.59
N PHE A 540 -22.22 2.27 -18.90
CA PHE A 540 -21.63 2.60 -17.58
C PHE A 540 -20.70 1.44 -17.13
N LEU A 541 -19.38 1.62 -17.26
CA LEU A 541 -18.36 0.95 -16.43
C LEU A 541 -17.37 1.98 -15.97
#